data_AF-A0A7C5EH62-F1
#
_entry.id   AF-A0A7C5EH62-F1
#
_cell.length_a   1.000
_cell.length_b   1.000
_cell.length_c   1.000
_cell.angle_alpha   90.00
_cell.angle_beta   90.00
_cell.angle_gamma   90.00
#
_symmetry.space_group_name_H-M   'P 1'
#
loop_
_entity.id
_entity.type
_entity.pdbx_description
1 polymer ?
#
loop_
_entity_poly.entity_id
_entity_poly.type
_entity_poly.pdbx_seq_one_letter_code
_entity_poly.pdbx_strand_id
1 'polypeptide(L)'
;MKEGLFLNRELSWLEFNKRVLSLAADSDRPLLERVKFLSITASNLDEFFMVRVGGLQMLSESGNNRPDPSGMTPSAQLAEIGRRVRHMIAAQYDLWNRSLMPAMAKHGIRQLKARDLSETQLRHVSR
;
A
#
# COMPACT_ATOMS: atom_id res chain seq x y z
N MET A 1 7.04 0.23 -32.95
CA MET A 1 6.56 -0.63 -31.83
C MET A 1 5.05 -0.64 -31.89
N LYS A 2 4.39 -1.80 -31.88
CA LYS A 2 2.92 -1.84 -31.78
C LYS A 2 2.55 -1.35 -30.37
N GLU A 3 1.81 -0.26 -30.28
CA GLU A 3 1.16 0.15 -29.04
C GLU A 3 0.22 -0.99 -28.59
N GLY A 4 0.26 -1.33 -27.31
CA GLY A 4 -0.64 -2.33 -26.75
C GLY A 4 -2.09 -1.84 -26.84
N LEU A 5 -2.98 -2.71 -27.29
CA LEU A 5 -4.41 -2.40 -27.43
C LEU A 5 -5.15 -2.37 -26.08
N PHE A 6 -4.48 -2.76 -24.98
CA PHE A 6 -5.06 -2.95 -23.66
C PHE A 6 -4.24 -2.24 -22.58
N LEU A 7 -4.91 -1.90 -21.47
CA LEU A 7 -4.22 -1.42 -20.27
C LEU A 7 -3.51 -2.59 -19.58
N ASN A 8 -2.34 -2.31 -18.99
CA ASN A 8 -1.65 -3.31 -18.18
C ASN A 8 -2.46 -3.63 -16.92
N ARG A 9 -2.74 -4.93 -16.74
CA ARG A 9 -3.57 -5.44 -15.65
C ARG A 9 -3.06 -5.06 -14.27
N GLU A 10 -1.75 -5.16 -14.05
CA GLU A 10 -1.15 -4.93 -12.74
C GLU A 10 -1.09 -3.44 -12.41
N LEU A 11 -0.85 -2.58 -13.40
CA LEU A 11 -0.94 -1.12 -13.22
C LEU A 11 -2.39 -0.67 -12.99
N SER A 12 -3.37 -1.27 -13.67
CA SER A 12 -4.79 -1.02 -13.40
C SER A 12 -5.18 -1.42 -11.98
N TRP A 13 -4.64 -2.52 -11.46
CA TRP A 13 -4.83 -2.93 -10.07
C TRP A 13 -4.26 -1.90 -9.09
N LEU A 14 -3.08 -1.32 -9.38
CA LEU A 14 -2.51 -0.26 -8.55
C LEU A 14 -3.36 1.01 -8.55
N GLU A 15 -3.99 1.38 -9.68
CA GLU A 15 -4.92 2.52 -9.71
C GLU A 15 -6.19 2.25 -8.90
N PHE A 16 -6.67 1.00 -8.87
CA PHE A 16 -7.74 0.60 -7.95
C PHE A 16 -7.30 0.80 -6.49
N ASN A 17 -6.13 0.30 -6.08
CA ASN A 17 -5.70 0.42 -4.69
C ASN A 17 -5.42 1.89 -4.31
N LYS A 18 -4.97 2.72 -5.27
CA LYS A 18 -4.86 4.17 -5.12
C LYS A 18 -6.21 4.82 -4.86
N ARG A 19 -7.29 4.36 -5.50
CA ARG A 19 -8.65 4.83 -5.21
C ARG A 19 -9.06 4.49 -3.78
N VAL A 20 -8.73 3.29 -3.29
CA VAL A 20 -8.98 2.93 -1.88
C VAL A 20 -8.19 3.85 -0.94
N LEU A 21 -6.94 4.19 -1.25
CA LEU A 21 -6.15 5.15 -0.47
C LEU A 21 -6.76 6.55 -0.44
N SER A 22 -7.40 6.98 -1.54
CA SER A 22 -8.13 8.26 -1.54
C SER A 22 -9.27 8.30 -0.52
N LEU A 23 -9.89 7.16 -0.20
CA LEU A 23 -10.92 7.08 0.84
C LEU A 23 -10.34 7.23 2.25
N ALA A 24 -9.07 6.88 2.46
CA ALA A 24 -8.37 7.16 3.72
C ALA A 24 -7.99 8.65 3.83
N ALA A 25 -7.66 9.28 2.70
CA ALA A 25 -7.27 10.69 2.65
C ALA A 25 -8.44 11.67 2.80
N ASP A 26 -9.66 11.24 2.45
CA ASP A 26 -10.89 12.02 2.51
C ASP A 26 -11.27 12.41 3.94
N SER A 27 -11.21 13.72 4.24
CA SER A 27 -11.47 14.28 5.57
C SER A 27 -12.95 14.31 5.96
N ASP A 28 -13.86 14.15 4.99
CA ASP A 28 -15.30 14.15 5.25
C ASP A 28 -15.77 12.81 5.83
N ARG A 29 -14.88 11.81 5.85
CA ARG A 29 -15.13 10.49 6.44
C ARG A 29 -14.80 10.44 7.92
N PRO A 30 -15.54 9.63 8.71
CA PRO A 30 -15.21 9.38 10.10
C PRO A 30 -13.75 8.91 10.27
N LEU A 31 -13.08 9.41 11.30
CA LEU A 31 -11.65 9.21 11.50
C LEU A 31 -11.23 7.73 11.49
N LEU A 32 -11.97 6.86 12.17
CA LEU A 32 -11.63 5.43 12.23
C LEU A 32 -11.94 4.70 10.92
N GLU A 33 -12.91 5.15 10.13
CA GLU A 33 -13.13 4.63 8.77
C GLU A 33 -11.94 4.97 7.87
N ARG A 34 -11.36 6.16 8.01
CA ARG A 34 -10.13 6.54 7.28
C ARG A 34 -8.94 5.66 7.66
N VAL A 35 -8.77 5.37 8.96
CA VAL A 35 -7.75 4.42 9.46
C VAL A 35 -7.98 3.03 8.86
N LYS A 36 -9.23 2.57 8.82
CA LYS A 36 -9.59 1.28 8.22
C LYS A 36 -9.23 1.23 6.73
N PHE A 37 -9.55 2.26 5.96
CA PHE A 37 -9.16 2.32 4.54
C PHE A 37 -7.65 2.33 4.36
N LEU A 38 -6.91 3.04 5.22
CA LEU A 38 -5.45 2.99 5.18
C LEU A 38 -4.94 1.55 5.40
N SER A 39 -5.46 0.85 6.41
CA SER A 39 -5.12 -0.56 6.65
C SER A 39 -5.48 -1.48 5.47
N ILE A 40 -6.67 -1.30 4.87
CA ILE A 40 -7.10 -2.06 3.68
C ILE A 40 -6.10 -1.86 2.54
N THR A 41 -5.64 -0.63 2.28
CA THR A 41 -4.69 -0.38 1.20
C THR A 41 -3.35 -1.08 1.39
N ALA A 42 -2.89 -1.21 2.65
CA ALA A 42 -1.67 -1.93 2.99
C ALA A 42 -1.85 -3.45 2.80
N SER A 43 -2.93 -4.02 3.33
CA SER A 43 -3.22 -5.46 3.18
C SER A 43 -3.41 -5.87 1.72
N ASN A 44 -4.10 -5.04 0.93
CA ASN A 44 -4.24 -5.26 -0.52
C ASN A 44 -2.86 -5.30 -1.19
N LEU A 45 -1.96 -4.40 -0.79
CA LEU A 45 -0.61 -4.32 -1.35
C LEU A 45 0.20 -5.58 -1.01
N ASP A 46 0.09 -6.09 0.22
CA ASP A 46 0.73 -7.35 0.62
C ASP A 46 0.26 -8.51 -0.26
N GLU A 47 -1.05 -8.66 -0.48
CA GLU A 47 -1.60 -9.69 -1.37
C GLU A 47 -1.11 -9.54 -2.81
N PHE A 48 -1.09 -8.30 -3.32
CA PHE A 48 -0.57 -8.00 -4.64
C PHE A 48 0.90 -8.40 -4.81
N PHE A 49 1.73 -8.16 -3.79
CA PHE A 49 3.14 -8.58 -3.82
C PHE A 49 3.29 -10.10 -3.77
N MET A 50 2.57 -10.77 -2.87
CA MET A 50 2.64 -12.24 -2.73
C MET A 50 2.22 -12.96 -4.02
N VAL A 51 1.16 -12.48 -4.69
CA VAL A 51 0.59 -13.19 -5.85
C VAL A 51 1.12 -12.63 -7.17
N ARG A 52 0.98 -11.31 -7.40
CA ARG A 52 1.21 -10.71 -8.73
C ARG A 52 2.68 -10.42 -8.97
N VAL A 53 3.34 -9.78 -8.02
CA VAL A 53 4.77 -9.46 -8.15
C VAL A 53 5.61 -10.73 -8.15
N GLY A 54 5.31 -11.69 -7.27
CA GLY A 54 5.97 -13.00 -7.27
C GLY A 54 5.87 -13.72 -8.62
N GLY A 55 4.69 -13.75 -9.24
CA GLY A 55 4.52 -14.34 -10.57
C GLY A 55 5.32 -13.63 -11.68
N LEU A 56 5.37 -12.29 -11.65
CA LEU A 56 6.17 -11.51 -12.61
C LEU A 56 7.68 -11.72 -12.40
N GLN A 57 8.14 -11.88 -11.16
CA GLN A 57 9.53 -12.18 -10.85
C GLN A 57 9.95 -13.54 -11.42
N MET A 58 9.14 -14.59 -11.21
CA MET A 58 9.41 -15.92 -11.78
C MET A 58 9.50 -15.88 -13.32
N LEU A 59 8.61 -15.13 -13.98
CA LEU A 59 8.66 -14.95 -15.44
C LEU A 59 9.94 -14.21 -15.88
N SER A 60 10.31 -13.14 -15.18
CA SER A 60 11.52 -12.38 -15.48
C SER A 60 12.79 -13.21 -15.27
N GLU A 61 12.86 -13.99 -14.19
CA GLU A 61 14.02 -14.83 -13.83
C GLU A 61 14.19 -16.04 -14.74
N SER A 62 13.09 -16.59 -15.27
CA SER A 62 13.13 -17.64 -16.29
C SER A 62 13.56 -17.14 -17.69
N GLY A 63 13.86 -15.84 -17.83
CA GLY A 63 14.22 -15.21 -19.10
C GLY A 63 13.05 -15.00 -20.06
N ASN A 64 11.81 -15.17 -19.59
CA ASN A 64 10.63 -14.97 -20.40
C ASN A 64 10.34 -13.47 -20.57
N ASN A 65 10.74 -12.92 -21.72
CA ASN A 65 10.52 -11.52 -22.08
C ASN A 65 9.28 -11.31 -22.96
N ARG A 66 8.37 -12.29 -23.04
CA ARG A 66 7.16 -12.13 -23.85
C ARG A 66 6.31 -10.98 -23.29
N PRO A 67 5.99 -9.96 -24.11
CA PRO A 67 5.11 -8.89 -23.67
C PRO A 67 3.69 -9.39 -23.39
N ASP A 68 3.02 -8.77 -22.42
CA ASP A 68 1.59 -8.95 -22.17
C ASP A 68 0.75 -8.25 -23.28
N PRO A 69 -0.60 -8.34 -23.24
CA PRO A 69 -1.47 -7.64 -24.20
C PRO A 69 -1.34 -6.10 -24.20
N SER A 70 -0.78 -5.51 -23.14
CA SER A 70 -0.45 -4.08 -23.09
C SER A 70 0.90 -3.74 -23.73
N GLY A 71 1.66 -4.75 -24.16
CA GLY A 71 2.98 -4.59 -24.76
C GLY A 71 4.12 -4.49 -23.77
N MET A 72 3.88 -4.73 -22.47
CA MET A 72 4.91 -4.65 -21.43
C MET A 72 5.54 -6.02 -21.14
N THR A 73 6.87 -6.09 -21.15
CA THR A 73 7.62 -7.26 -20.68
C THR A 73 7.52 -7.40 -19.15
N PRO A 74 7.73 -8.59 -18.56
CA PRO A 74 7.70 -8.74 -17.11
C PRO A 74 8.63 -7.79 -16.37
N SER A 75 9.86 -7.59 -16.85
CA SER A 75 10.81 -6.65 -16.23
C SER A 75 10.34 -5.20 -16.33
N ALA A 76 9.70 -4.80 -17.44
CA ALA A 76 9.12 -3.46 -17.58
C ALA A 76 7.93 -3.25 -16.62
N GLN A 77 7.09 -4.27 -16.43
CA GLN A 77 5.99 -4.24 -15.46
C GLN A 77 6.53 -4.10 -14.04
N LEU A 78 7.52 -4.92 -13.65
CA LEU A 78 8.16 -4.84 -12.32
C LEU A 78 8.76 -3.45 -12.04
N ALA A 79 9.44 -2.86 -13.02
CA ALA A 79 10.02 -1.53 -12.88
C ALA A 79 8.94 -0.45 -12.63
N GLU A 80 7.86 -0.48 -13.41
CA GLU A 80 6.77 0.50 -13.29
C GLU A 80 5.92 0.29 -12.02
N ILE A 81 5.68 -0.97 -11.64
CA ILE A 81 5.07 -1.34 -10.34
C ILE A 81 5.89 -0.74 -9.21
N GLY A 82 7.21 -1.00 -9.18
CA GLY A 82 8.09 -0.51 -8.13
C GLY A 82 8.06 1.02 -8.01
N ARG A 83 8.01 1.73 -9.15
CA ARG A 83 7.88 3.19 -9.16
C ARG A 83 6.57 3.67 -8.52
N ARG A 84 5.43 3.12 -8.94
CA ARG A 84 4.10 3.54 -8.42
C ARG A 84 3.90 3.15 -6.96
N VAL A 85 4.36 1.96 -6.57
CA VAL A 85 4.26 1.47 -5.19
C VAL A 85 5.06 2.35 -4.23
N ARG A 86 6.28 2.79 -4.59
CA ARG A 86 7.04 3.72 -3.74
C ARG A 86 6.27 5.01 -3.45
N HIS A 87 5.59 5.56 -4.46
CA HIS A 87 4.76 6.75 -4.28
C HIS A 87 3.54 6.46 -3.38
N MET A 88 2.89 5.31 -3.55
CA MET A 88 1.75 4.91 -2.73
C MET A 88 2.14 4.71 -1.26
N ILE A 89 3.26 4.04 -0.99
CA ILE A 89 3.78 3.82 0.37
C ILE A 89 4.14 5.16 1.02
N ALA A 90 4.82 6.06 0.30
CA ALA A 90 5.12 7.40 0.82
C ALA A 90 3.84 8.14 1.23
N ALA A 91 2.81 8.12 0.38
CA ALA A 91 1.52 8.73 0.68
C ALA A 91 0.81 8.08 1.89
N GLN A 92 0.90 6.76 2.06
CA GLN A 92 0.37 6.06 3.24
C GLN A 92 1.04 6.54 4.53
N TYR A 93 2.38 6.62 4.54
CA TYR A 93 3.13 7.09 5.70
C TYR A 93 2.88 8.56 6.01
N ASP A 94 2.80 9.42 5.00
CA ASP A 94 2.48 10.83 5.20
C ASP A 94 1.07 10.99 5.78
N LEU A 95 0.08 10.26 5.25
CA LEU A 95 -1.29 10.30 5.77
C LEU A 95 -1.35 9.79 7.22
N TRP A 96 -0.66 8.69 7.53
CA TRP A 96 -0.59 8.13 8.88
C TRP A 96 0.04 9.11 9.87
N ASN A 97 1.27 9.56 9.59
CA ASN A 97 2.08 10.34 10.52
C ASN A 97 1.61 11.79 10.65
N ARG A 98 1.19 12.41 9.56
CA ARG A 98 0.87 13.85 9.54
C ARG A 98 -0.61 14.16 9.73
N SER A 99 -1.51 13.19 9.53
CA SER A 99 -2.96 13.41 9.63
C SER A 99 -3.63 12.50 10.64
N LEU A 100 -3.58 11.18 10.44
CA LEU A 100 -4.40 10.24 11.21
C LEU A 100 -3.92 10.10 12.66
N MET A 101 -2.61 9.93 12.89
CA MET A 101 -2.07 9.84 14.25
C MET A 101 -2.36 11.11 15.08
N PRO A 102 -2.08 12.34 14.60
CA PRO A 102 -2.43 13.55 15.33
C PRO A 102 -3.94 13.69 15.59
N ALA A 103 -4.79 13.35 14.62
CA ALA A 103 -6.24 13.42 14.79
C ALA A 103 -6.73 12.43 15.85
N MET A 104 -6.25 11.19 15.84
CA MET A 104 -6.58 10.18 16.85
C MET A 104 -6.15 10.62 18.25
N ALA A 105 -4.96 11.24 18.38
CA ALA A 105 -4.45 11.72 19.65
C ALA A 105 -5.34 12.81 20.27
N LYS A 106 -5.97 13.68 19.46
CA LYS A 106 -6.96 14.68 19.92
C LYS A 106 -8.22 14.03 20.51
N HIS A 107 -8.55 12.82 20.07
CA HIS A 107 -9.67 12.02 20.60
C HIS A 107 -9.22 11.01 21.68
N GLY A 108 -8.00 11.14 22.21
CA GLY A 108 -7.48 10.26 23.26
C GLY A 108 -6.98 8.90 22.78
N ILE A 109 -6.99 8.63 21.47
CA ILE A 109 -6.47 7.39 20.89
C ILE A 109 -4.99 7.59 20.53
N ARG A 110 -4.09 6.89 21.22
CA ARG A 110 -2.64 7.07 21.07
C ARG A 110 -1.93 5.76 20.81
N GLN A 111 -1.02 5.75 19.84
CA GLN A 111 -0.05 4.68 19.67
C GLN A 111 1.18 5.01 20.52
N LEU A 112 1.43 4.20 21.55
CA LEU A 112 2.56 4.37 22.47
C LEU A 112 3.65 3.35 22.15
N LYS A 113 4.92 3.74 22.27
CA LYS A 113 6.04 2.80 22.28
C LYS A 113 6.26 2.30 23.70
N ALA A 114 6.99 1.19 23.88
CA ALA A 114 7.27 0.63 25.20
C ALA A 114 7.83 1.66 26.20
N ARG A 115 8.69 2.58 25.72
CA ARG A 115 9.26 3.69 26.52
C ARG A 115 8.25 4.76 26.95
N ASP A 116 7.10 4.84 26.30
CA ASP A 116 6.04 5.82 26.57
C ASP A 116 4.96 5.23 27.51
N LEU A 117 5.10 3.96 27.91
CA LEU A 117 4.18 3.29 28.82
C LEU A 117 4.49 3.66 30.27
N SER A 118 3.44 3.82 31.08
CA SER A 118 3.60 3.82 32.54
C SER A 118 4.06 2.45 33.04
N GLU A 119 4.66 2.39 34.23
CA GLU A 119 5.08 1.11 34.83
C GLU A 119 3.93 0.10 34.93
N THR A 120 2.72 0.56 35.23
CA THR A 120 1.53 -0.30 35.30
C THR A 120 1.18 -0.89 33.94
N GLN A 121 1.21 -0.07 32.88
CA GLN A 121 0.98 -0.52 31.51
C GLN A 121 2.08 -1.48 31.04
N LEU A 122 3.35 -1.17 31.36
CA LEU A 122 4.49 -2.03 31.02
C LEU A 122 4.39 -3.40 31.70
N ARG A 123 4.06 -3.43 33.01
CA ARG A 123 3.80 -4.69 33.72
C ARG A 123 2.63 -5.48 33.14
N HIS A 124 1.61 -4.81 32.61
CA HIS A 124 0.45 -5.47 32.01
C HIS A 124 0.79 -6.14 30.67
N VAL A 125 1.55 -5.48 29.80
CA VAL A 125 1.92 -6.04 28.48
C VAL A 125 3.06 -7.06 28.53
N SER A 126 3.83 -7.11 29.62
CA SER A 126 4.91 -8.09 29.84
C SER A 126 4.46 -9.39 30.53
N ARG A 127 3.16 -9.57 30.73
CA ARG A 127 2.55 -10.84 31.21
C ARG A 127 2.19 -11.72 30.04
#